data_AF-A0A081L976-F1
#
_entry.id   AF-A0A081L976-F1
#
_cell.length_a   1.000
_cell.length_b   1.000
_cell.length_c   1.000
_cell.angle_alpha   90.00
_cell.angle_beta   90.00
_cell.angle_gamma   90.00
#
_symmetry.space_group_name_H-M   'P 1'
#
loop_
_entity.id
_entity.type
_entity.pdbx_description
1 polymer ?
#
loop_
_entity_poly.entity_id
_entity_poly.type
_entity_poly.pdbx_seq_one_letter_code
_entity_poly.pdbx_strand_id
1 'polypeptide(L)' 'MPNGEMEELIETFTPMIKKKLQNTAYQEREDLEQELYIKLIEKVDWLIYQEGPGFWEFIVEYMTKL' A
#
# COMPACT_ATOMS: atom_id res chain seq x y z
N MET A 1 8.86 -1.69 11.17
CA MET A 1 8.42 -2.96 10.55
C MET A 1 9.58 -3.96 10.58
N PRO A 2 9.41 -5.17 11.12
CA PRO A 2 10.36 -6.29 10.96
C PRO A 2 10.46 -6.69 9.48
N ASN A 3 11.64 -7.14 9.04
CA ASN A 3 11.90 -7.45 7.61
C ASN A 3 10.87 -8.41 6.98
N GLY A 4 10.33 -9.38 7.72
CA GLY A 4 9.36 -10.35 7.20
C GLY A 4 7.98 -9.76 6.86
N GLU A 5 7.52 -8.74 7.57
CA GLU A 5 6.23 -8.08 7.27
C GLU A 5 6.32 -7.25 5.97
N MET A 6 7.51 -6.73 5.66
CA MET A 6 7.76 -5.99 4.43
C MET A 6 7.75 -6.91 3.21
N GLU A 7 8.36 -8.09 3.34
CA GLU A 7 8.37 -9.10 2.28
C GLU A 7 6.95 -9.57 1.96
N GLU A 8 6.13 -9.87 2.97
CA GLU A 8 4.72 -10.25 2.80
C GLU A 8 3.90 -9.16 2.10
N LEU A 9 4.16 -7.89 2.44
CA LEU A 9 3.51 -6.77 1.77
C LEU A 9 3.90 -6.71 0.29
N ILE A 10 5.19 -6.81 -0.03
CA ILE A 10 5.66 -6.80 -1.43
C ILE A 10 5.03 -7.96 -2.20
N GLU A 11 5.01 -9.17 -1.63
CA GLU A 11 4.37 -10.34 -2.24
C GLU A 11 2.88 -10.11 -2.49
N THR A 12 2.18 -9.47 -1.55
CA THR A 12 0.75 -9.14 -1.66
C THR A 12 0.47 -8.18 -2.82
N PHE A 13 1.31 -7.17 -3.03
CA PHE A 13 1.11 -6.14 -4.06
C PHE A 13 1.70 -6.50 -5.44
N THR A 14 2.65 -7.44 -5.49
CA THR A 14 3.33 -7.87 -6.72
C THR A 14 2.35 -8.29 -7.85
N PRO A 15 1.32 -9.12 -7.61
CA PRO A 15 0.36 -9.49 -8.66
C PRO A 15 -0.37 -8.30 -9.27
N MET A 16 -0.73 -7.31 -8.44
CA MET A 16 -1.40 -6.09 -8.90
C MET A 16 -0.47 -5.23 -9.73
N ILE A 17 0.78 -5.04 -9.29
CA ILE A 17 1.81 -4.27 -10.00
C ILE A 17 2.04 -4.88 -11.38
N LYS A 18 2.32 -6.18 -11.45
CA LYS A 18 2.57 -6.90 -12.72
C LYS A 18 1.39 -6.82 -13.68
N LYS A 19 0.16 -6.96 -13.17
CA LYS A 19 -1.06 -6.81 -13.98
C LYS A 19 -1.20 -5.41 -14.57
N LYS A 20 -0.82 -4.36 -13.82
CA LYS A 20 -0.91 -2.98 -14.30
C LYS A 20 0.15 -2.65 -15.34
N LEU A 21 1.38 -3.14 -15.14
CA LEU A 21 2.50 -2.98 -16.09
C LEU A 21 2.25 -3.63 -17.46
N GLN A 22 1.33 -4.59 -17.56
CA GLN A 22 0.91 -5.11 -18.88
C GLN A 22 0.32 -4.02 -19.79
N ASN A 23 -0.16 -2.90 -19.24
CA ASN A 23 -0.69 -1.77 -19.99
C ASN A 23 0.37 -0.72 -20.36
N THR A 24 1.63 -0.92 -19.98
CA THR A 24 2.75 -0.04 -20.35
C THR A 24 3.61 -0.70 -21.42
N ALA A 25 4.47 0.11 -22.06
CA ALA A 25 5.35 -0.39 -23.09
C ALA A 25 6.37 -1.36 -22.50
N TYR A 26 6.65 -2.45 -23.23
CA TYR A 26 7.43 -3.58 -22.71
C TYR A 26 8.79 -3.15 -22.15
N GLN A 27 9.49 -2.26 -22.85
CA GLN A 27 10.80 -1.75 -22.45
C GLN A 27 10.80 -0.92 -21.17
N GLU A 28 9.65 -0.37 -20.76
CA GLU A 28 9.52 0.45 -19.55
C GLU A 28 9.10 -0.38 -18.33
N ARG A 29 8.70 -1.64 -18.52
CA ARG A 29 8.06 -2.44 -17.45
C ARG A 29 9.01 -2.74 -16.30
N GLU A 30 10.26 -3.05 -16.58
CA GLU A 30 11.25 -3.37 -15.55
C GLU A 30 11.54 -2.14 -14.66
N ASP A 31 11.82 -1.00 -15.29
CA ASP A 31 12.08 0.24 -14.58
C ASP A 31 10.86 0.68 -13.74
N LEU A 32 9.67 0.64 -14.34
CA LEU A 32 8.43 0.99 -13.65
C LEU A 32 8.08 0.00 -12.52
N GLU A 33 8.41 -1.29 -12.67
CA GLU A 33 8.24 -2.28 -11.60
C GLU A 33 9.10 -1.91 -10.39
N GLN A 34 10.38 -1.61 -10.61
CA GLN A 34 11.29 -1.20 -9.54
C GLN A 34 10.83 0.11 -8.89
N GLU A 35 10.42 1.11 -9.68
CA GLU A 35 9.93 2.38 -9.15
C GLU A 35 8.69 2.19 -8.27
N LEU A 36 7.76 1.33 -8.67
CA LEU A 36 6.56 1.01 -7.90
C LEU A 36 6.88 0.30 -6.59
N TYR A 37 7.86 -0.63 -6.57
CA TYR A 37 8.30 -1.23 -5.32
C TYR A 37 8.92 -0.20 -4.39
N ILE A 38 9.82 0.65 -4.87
CA ILE A 38 10.43 1.72 -4.06
C ILE A 38 9.35 2.61 -3.45
N LYS A 39 8.37 3.06 -4.24
CA LYS A 39 7.25 3.87 -3.73
C LYS A 39 6.40 3.14 -2.70
N LEU A 40 6.18 1.83 -2.86
CA LEU A 40 5.47 1.02 -1.87
C LEU A 40 6.21 1.04 -0.52
N ILE A 41 7.54 0.85 -0.54
CA ILE A 41 8.38 0.91 0.67
C ILE A 41 8.33 2.31 1.30
N GLU A 42 8.46 3.37 0.51
CA GLU A 42 8.43 4.75 1.03
C GLU A 42 7.10 5.14 1.66
N LYS A 43 5.99 4.53 1.19
CA LYS A 43 4.64 4.86 1.63
C LYS A 43 4.06 3.86 2.63
N VAL A 44 4.74 2.75 2.90
CA VAL A 44 4.23 1.71 3.81
C VAL A 44 3.99 2.26 5.22
N ASP A 45 4.92 3.06 5.73
CA ASP A 45 4.79 3.67 7.05
C ASP A 45 3.58 4.61 7.06
N TRP A 46 3.39 5.41 6.01
CA TRP A 46 2.20 6.27 5.92
C TRP A 46 0.89 5.48 5.84
N LEU A 47 0.88 4.31 5.18
CA LEU A 47 -0.28 3.41 5.10
C LEU A 47 -0.61 2.77 6.45
N ILE A 48 0.40 2.36 7.21
CA ILE A 48 0.25 1.68 8.50
C ILE A 48 -0.06 2.66 9.62
N TYR A 49 0.53 3.86 9.58
CA TYR A 49 0.39 4.90 10.60
C TYR A 49 -0.69 5.93 10.25
N GLN A 50 -1.71 5.57 9.46
CA GLN A 50 -2.93 6.36 9.37
C GLN A 50 -3.61 6.37 10.76
N GLU A 51 -3.48 7.45 11.50
CA GLU A 51 -4.33 7.69 12.68
C GLU A 51 -5.77 7.93 12.21
N GLY A 52 -6.54 6.86 12.16
CA GLY A 52 -7.97 6.88 11.94
C GLY A 52 -8.69 6.38 13.19
N PRO A 53 -9.94 6.83 13.42
CA PRO A 53 -10.70 6.33 14.55
C PRO A 53 -10.87 4.82 14.40
N GLY A 54 -10.55 4.07 15.46
CA GLY A 54 -10.88 2.65 15.54
C GLY A 54 -12.39 2.44 15.38
N PHE A 55 -12.83 1.22 15.09
CA PHE A 55 -14.25 0.93 14.82
C PHE A 55 -15.21 1.55 15.84
N TRP A 56 -14.90 1.44 17.14
CA TRP A 56 -15.74 2.01 18.20
C TRP A 56 -15.60 3.53 18.34
N GLU A 57 -14.40 4.07 18.19
CA GLU A 57 -14.17 5.52 18.18
C GLU A 57 -14.94 6.18 17.05
N PHE A 58 -14.99 5.53 15.88
CA PHE A 58 -15.76 5.96 14.74
C PHE A 58 -17.27 5.99 15.05
N ILE A 59 -17.82 4.94 15.67
CA ILE A 59 -19.23 4.90 16.06
C ILE A 59 -19.55 5.99 17.08
N VAL A 60 -18.70 6.19 18.10
CA VAL A 60 -18.89 7.24 19.10
C VAL A 60 -18.86 8.62 18.45
N GLU A 61 -17.87 8.91 17.61
CA GLU A 61 -17.79 10.17 16.86
C GLU A 61 -19.00 10.39 15.95
N TYR A 62 -19.44 9.35 15.25
CA TYR A 62 -20.59 9.41 14.37
C TYR A 62 -21.88 9.72 15.14
N MET A 63 -22.08 9.08 16.30
CA MET A 63 -23.26 9.29 17.14
C MET A 63 -23.23 10.62 17.91
N THR A 64 -22.06 11.22 18.17
CA THR A 64 -21.93 12.54 18.82
C THR A 64 -21.98 13.73 17.87
N LYS A 65 -21.79 13.51 16.56
CA LYS A 65 -21.93 14.55 15.51
C LYS A 65 -23.36 14.65 14.94
N LEU A 66 -24.29 13.82 15.41
CA LEU A 66 -25.75 13.89 15.15
C LEU A 66 -26.45 14.68 16.26
#